data_AF-A0A7K1YAC5-F1
#
_entry.id   AF-A0A7K1YAC5-F1
#
_cell.length_a   1.000
_cell.length_b   1.000
_cell.length_c   1.000
_cell.angle_alpha   90.00
_cell.angle_beta   90.00
_cell.angle_gamma   90.00
#
_symmetry.space_group_name_H-M   'P 1'
#
loop_
_entity.id
_entity.type
_entity.pdbx_description
1 polymer ?
#
loop_
_entity_poly.entity_id
_entity_poly.type
_entity_poly.pdbx_seq_one_letter_code
_entity_poly.pdbx_strand_id
1 'polypeptide(L)'
;MITNEISRLAENIKDSWAHPNDNANIEQSERIVSVAAGAFIFIKGITNLFSHPILALGEVAVGGGLVYRGITGYCPVKDIQERNTFLNDPDSVTVTEHYIVEGV
;
A
#
# COMPACT_ATOMS: atom_id res chain seq x y z
N MET A 1 -18.61 -11.15 20.62
CA MET A 1 -17.87 -9.87 20.58
C MET A 1 -16.81 -9.85 19.48
N ILE A 2 -15.96 -10.89 19.36
CA ILE A 2 -14.91 -10.98 18.31
C ILE A 2 -15.47 -11.03 16.87
N THR A 3 -16.59 -11.69 16.63
CA THR A 3 -17.14 -11.89 15.28
C THR A 3 -17.53 -10.58 14.58
N ASN A 4 -18.00 -9.58 15.33
CA ASN A 4 -18.45 -8.30 14.76
C ASN A 4 -17.26 -7.46 14.28
N GLU A 5 -16.11 -7.53 14.97
CA GLU A 5 -14.88 -6.83 14.60
C GLU A 5 -14.28 -7.42 13.33
N ILE A 6 -14.33 -8.75 13.17
CA ILE A 6 -13.86 -9.43 11.95
C ILE A 6 -14.71 -9.03 10.75
N SER A 7 -16.04 -8.94 10.91
CA SER A 7 -16.93 -8.49 9.83
C SER A 7 -16.62 -7.06 9.39
N ARG A 8 -16.36 -6.15 10.35
CA ARG A 8 -15.97 -4.77 10.05
C ARG A 8 -14.63 -4.66 9.34
N LEU A 9 -13.65 -5.47 9.73
CA LEU A 9 -12.36 -5.56 9.04
C LEU A 9 -12.54 -6.05 7.60
N ALA A 10 -13.36 -7.09 7.39
CA ALA A 10 -13.65 -7.61 6.07
C ALA A 10 -14.36 -6.58 5.19
N GLU A 11 -15.32 -5.83 5.73
CA GLU A 11 -15.99 -4.72 5.05
C GLU A 11 -15.01 -3.60 4.68
N ASN A 12 -14.18 -3.13 5.62
CA ASN A 12 -13.20 -2.08 5.36
C ASN A 12 -12.15 -2.45 4.30
N ILE A 13 -11.69 -3.71 4.31
CA ILE A 13 -10.76 -4.23 3.30
C ILE A 13 -11.46 -4.29 1.94
N LYS A 14 -12.70 -4.78 1.90
CA LYS A 14 -13.50 -4.85 0.69
C LYS A 14 -13.78 -3.47 0.11
N ASP A 15 -14.12 -2.49 0.94
CA ASP A 15 -14.32 -1.11 0.53
C ASP A 15 -13.02 -0.47 0.01
N SER A 16 -11.88 -0.72 0.65
CA SER A 16 -10.55 -0.26 0.18
C SER A 16 -10.13 -0.89 -1.16
N TRP A 17 -10.69 -2.05 -1.51
CA TRP A 17 -10.45 -2.72 -2.79
C TRP A 17 -11.45 -2.29 -3.86
N ALA A 18 -12.71 -2.05 -3.48
CA ALA A 18 -13.79 -1.62 -4.37
C ALA A 18 -13.69 -0.13 -4.75
N HIS A 19 -13.19 0.70 -3.84
CA HIS A 19 -12.89 2.11 -4.08
C HIS A 19 -11.37 2.30 -3.96
N PRO A 20 -10.61 2.06 -5.04
CA PRO A 20 -9.21 2.46 -5.06
C PRO A 20 -9.14 3.95 -4.73
N ASN A 21 -8.42 4.29 -3.66
CA ASN A 21 -8.07 5.67 -3.37
C ASN A 21 -7.44 6.29 -4.62
N ASP A 22 -7.70 7.57 -4.93
CA ASP A 22 -7.04 8.29 -6.02
C ASP A 22 -5.50 8.22 -5.94
N ASN A 23 -4.98 7.92 -4.75
CA ASN A 23 -3.55 7.69 -4.48
C ASN A 23 -3.09 6.23 -4.66
N ALA A 24 -3.93 5.30 -5.12
CA ALA A 24 -3.54 3.90 -5.29
C ALA A 24 -2.70 3.72 -6.56
N ASN A 25 -1.39 3.52 -6.39
CA ASN A 25 -0.39 3.46 -7.47
C ASN A 25 0.15 2.04 -7.74
N ILE A 26 -0.65 0.99 -7.50
CA ILE A 26 -0.22 -0.40 -7.68
C ILE A 26 -1.33 -1.21 -8.34
N GLU A 27 -0.96 -2.08 -9.30
CA GLU A 27 -1.91 -2.97 -9.97
C GLU A 27 -2.50 -4.04 -9.04
N GLN A 28 -3.66 -4.59 -9.40
CA GLN A 28 -4.34 -5.63 -8.59
C GLN A 28 -3.48 -6.89 -8.40
N SER A 29 -2.69 -7.28 -9.40
CA SER A 29 -1.78 -8.42 -9.35
C SER A 29 -0.70 -8.26 -8.27
N GLU A 30 -0.06 -7.09 -8.23
CA GLU A 30 0.95 -6.72 -7.25
C GLU A 30 0.38 -6.61 -5.83
N ARG A 31 -0.87 -6.12 -5.69
CA ARG A 31 -1.60 -6.10 -4.41
C ARG A 31 -1.77 -7.51 -3.86
N ILE A 32 -2.29 -8.45 -4.67
CA ILE A 32 -2.53 -9.84 -4.25
C ILE A 32 -1.23 -10.52 -3.86
N VAL A 33 -0.18 -10.38 -4.67
CA VAL A 33 1.13 -10.95 -4.38
C VAL A 33 1.71 -10.39 -3.08
N SER A 34 1.59 -9.08 -2.85
CA SER A 34 2.06 -8.45 -1.62
C SER A 34 1.31 -8.92 -0.38
N VAL A 35 -0.03 -9.01 -0.45
CA VAL A 35 -0.85 -9.50 0.66
C VAL A 35 -0.53 -10.97 0.92
N ALA A 36 -0.45 -11.82 -0.10
CA ALA A 36 -0.17 -13.25 0.06
C ALA A 36 1.20 -13.50 0.67
N ALA A 37 2.26 -12.89 0.12
CA ALA A 37 3.62 -13.03 0.64
C ALA A 37 3.75 -12.42 2.03
N GLY A 38 3.17 -11.23 2.24
CA GLY A 38 3.17 -10.55 3.54
C GLY A 38 2.48 -11.35 4.62
N ALA A 39 1.30 -11.91 4.34
CA ALA A 39 0.54 -12.72 5.28
C ALA A 39 1.31 -14.00 5.65
N PHE A 40 1.95 -14.65 4.68
CA PHE A 40 2.78 -15.81 4.92
C PHE A 40 3.95 -15.50 5.87
N ILE A 41 4.70 -14.44 5.59
CA ILE A 41 5.84 -14.02 6.43
C ILE A 41 5.36 -13.59 7.83
N PHE A 42 4.25 -12.87 7.90
CA PHE A 42 3.66 -12.41 9.15
C PHE A 42 3.24 -13.57 10.06
N ILE A 43 2.55 -14.57 9.50
CA ILE A 43 2.14 -15.77 10.23
C ILE A 43 3.38 -16.54 10.70
N LYS A 44 4.40 -16.70 9.83
CA LYS A 44 5.67 -17.32 10.22
C LYS A 44 6.33 -16.61 11.40
N GLY A 45 6.37 -15.28 11.37
CA GLY A 45 6.90 -14.46 12.46
C GLY A 45 6.16 -14.67 13.77
N ILE A 46 4.82 -14.68 13.74
CA ILE A 46 4.00 -14.98 14.92
C ILE A 46 4.31 -16.39 15.46
N THR A 47 4.39 -17.40 14.58
CA THR A 47 4.67 -18.77 15.01
C THR A 47 6.07 -18.96 15.60
N ASN A 48 7.04 -18.15 15.18
CA ASN A 48 8.43 -18.22 15.63
C ASN A 48 8.74 -17.32 16.84
N LEU A 49 7.77 -16.58 17.36
CA LEU A 49 7.99 -15.56 18.41
C LEU A 49 8.58 -16.13 19.70
N PHE A 50 8.25 -17.38 20.03
CA PHE A 50 8.77 -18.06 21.23
C PHE A 50 10.13 -18.74 21.00
N SER A 51 10.47 -19.07 19.75
CA SER A 51 11.73 -19.75 19.42
C SER A 51 12.85 -18.77 19.15
N HIS A 52 12.57 -17.73 18.36
CA HIS A 52 13.55 -16.73 17.91
C HIS A 52 12.93 -15.33 17.95
N PRO A 53 12.77 -14.72 19.15
CA PRO A 53 11.97 -13.51 19.33
C PRO A 53 12.47 -12.31 18.51
N ILE A 54 13.78 -12.13 18.38
CA ILE A 54 14.35 -11.00 17.62
C ILE A 54 14.08 -11.13 16.12
N LEU A 55 14.29 -12.34 15.57
CA LEU A 55 14.03 -12.64 14.16
C LEU A 55 12.53 -12.57 13.86
N ALA A 56 11.71 -13.12 14.76
CA ALA A 56 10.26 -13.12 14.66
C ALA A 56 9.68 -11.69 14.61
N LEU A 57 10.19 -10.76 15.42
CA LEU A 57 9.77 -9.36 15.35
C LEU A 57 10.08 -8.74 13.99
N GLY A 58 11.24 -9.07 13.41
CA GLY A 58 11.57 -8.68 12.03
C GLY A 58 10.61 -9.25 11.00
N GLU A 59 10.29 -10.54 11.09
CA GLU A 59 9.33 -11.22 10.21
C GLU A 59 7.92 -10.60 10.34
N VAL A 60 7.46 -10.33 11.57
CA VAL A 60 6.18 -9.67 11.82
C VAL A 60 6.16 -8.25 11.25
N ALA A 61 7.22 -7.46 11.43
CA ALA A 61 7.29 -6.11 10.90
C ALA A 61 7.28 -6.10 9.36
N VAL A 62 8.10 -6.94 8.74
CA VAL A 62 8.18 -7.05 7.27
C VAL A 62 6.87 -7.59 6.69
N GLY A 63 6.35 -8.67 7.25
CA GLY A 63 5.09 -9.27 6.80
C GLY A 63 3.91 -8.31 6.96
N GLY A 64 3.82 -7.63 8.10
CA GLY A 64 2.79 -6.63 8.38
C GLY A 64 2.86 -5.44 7.41
N GLY A 65 4.06 -4.94 7.11
CA GLY A 65 4.27 -3.87 6.13
C GLY A 65 3.86 -4.28 4.72
N LEU A 66 4.16 -5.52 4.30
CA LEU A 66 3.75 -6.06 3.00
C LEU A 66 2.23 -6.24 2.88
N VAL A 67 1.57 -6.68 3.95
CA VAL A 67 0.10 -6.75 3.99
C VAL A 67 -0.49 -5.35 3.94
N TYR A 68 0.02 -4.41 4.73
CA TYR A 68 -0.46 -3.03 4.78
C TYR A 68 -0.37 -2.34 3.41
N ARG A 69 0.78 -2.42 2.73
CA ARG A 69 0.92 -1.84 1.37
C ARG A 69 0.02 -2.53 0.35
N GLY A 70 -0.25 -3.83 0.51
CA GLY A 70 -1.11 -4.59 -0.39
C GLY A 70 -2.60 -4.24 -0.21
N ILE A 71 -3.03 -4.01 1.03
CA ILE A 71 -4.41 -3.59 1.35
C ILE A 71 -4.66 -2.14 0.93
N THR A 72 -3.74 -1.24 1.24
CA THR A 72 -3.84 0.18 0.87
C THR A 72 -3.60 0.41 -0.62
N GLY A 73 -2.78 -0.45 -1.25
CA GLY A 73 -2.38 -0.36 -2.64
C GLY A 73 -1.53 0.85 -2.97
N TYR A 74 -0.79 1.36 -2.00
CA TYR A 74 0.14 2.47 -2.17
C TYR A 74 1.58 1.98 -2.04
N CYS A 75 2.43 2.34 -3.00
CA CYS A 75 3.87 2.09 -2.95
C CYS A 75 4.61 3.42 -3.16
N PRO A 76 5.24 4.00 -2.12
CA PRO A 76 6.00 5.24 -2.28
C PRO A 76 7.17 5.08 -3.26
N VAL A 77 7.67 3.86 -3.45
CA VAL A 77 8.74 3.59 -4.41
C VAL A 77 8.26 3.78 -5.85
N LYS A 78 7.03 3.37 -6.18
CA LYS A 78 6.46 3.59 -7.52
C LYS A 78 6.23 5.08 -7.79
N ASP A 79 5.70 5.82 -6.82
CA ASP A 79 5.55 7.29 -6.93
C ASP A 79 6.88 8.01 -7.19
N ILE A 80 7.96 7.56 -6.55
CA ILE A 80 9.29 8.12 -6.76
C ILE A 80 9.82 7.73 -8.15
N GLN A 81 9.62 6.48 -8.57
CA GLN A 81 10.00 5.98 -9.88
C GLN A 81 9.30 6.75 -11.01
N GLU A 82 7.99 6.95 -10.90
CA GLU A 82 7.19 7.68 -11.90
C GLU A 82 7.59 9.15 -11.96
N ARG A 83 7.78 9.81 -10.81
CA ARG A 83 8.30 11.19 -10.78
C ARG A 83 9.68 11.30 -11.41
N ASN A 84 10.60 10.38 -11.10
CA ASN A 84 11.92 10.38 -11.71
C ASN A 84 11.86 10.11 -13.21
N THR A 85 10.97 9.23 -13.67
CA THR A 85 10.78 8.95 -15.10
C THR A 85 10.24 10.19 -15.82
N PHE A 86 9.24 10.86 -15.23
CA PHE A 86 8.68 12.10 -15.76
C PHE A 86 9.69 13.24 -15.82
N LEU A 87 10.53 13.41 -14.80
CA LEU A 87 11.58 14.44 -14.76
C LEU A 87 12.74 14.19 -15.73
N ASN A 88 12.96 12.94 -16.14
CA ASN A 88 14.01 12.55 -17.07
C ASN A 88 13.50 12.31 -18.50
N ASP A 89 12.21 12.58 -18.76
CA ASP A 89 11.61 12.49 -20.08
C ASP A 89 11.78 13.84 -20.83
N PRO A 90 12.54 13.89 -21.94
CA PRO A 90 12.78 15.13 -22.70
C PRO A 90 11.52 15.72 -23.35
N ASP A 91 10.39 15.00 -23.38
CA ASP A 91 9.13 15.44 -23.99
C ASP A 91 8.03 15.83 -22.97
N SER A 92 8.37 15.98 -21.68
CA SER A 92 7.39 16.34 -20.64
C SER A 92 6.91 17.80 -20.75
N VAL A 93 5.66 17.99 -21.21
CA VAL A 93 5.01 19.31 -21.28
C VAL A 93 4.44 19.67 -19.90
N THR A 94 5.06 20.62 -19.21
CA THR A 94 4.53 21.20 -17.95
C THR A 94 3.44 22.21 -18.28
N VAL A 95 2.18 21.88 -18.00
CA VAL A 95 1.04 22.81 -18.14
C VAL A 95 0.94 23.67 -16.88
N THR A 96 1.36 24.93 -16.96
CA THR A 96 1.16 25.93 -15.91
C THR A 96 -0.17 26.63 -16.13
N GLU A 97 -1.19 26.29 -15.34
CA GLU A 97 -2.45 27.05 -15.32
C GLU A 97 -2.28 28.35 -14.51
N HIS A 98 -2.43 29.49 -15.17
CA HIS A 98 -2.52 30.80 -14.52
C HIS A 98 -4.01 31.18 -14.36
N TYR A 99 -4.48 31.23 -13.12
CA TYR A 99 -5.82 31.75 -12.82
C TYR A 99 -5.75 33.27 -12.67
N ILE A 100 -6.33 33.99 -13.63
CA ILE A 100 -6.52 35.45 -13.53
C ILE A 100 -7.83 35.66 -12.78
N VAL A 101 -7.73 36.17 -11.56
CA VAL A 101 -8.91 36.57 -10.77
C VAL A 101 -9.22 38.02 -11.14
N GLU A 102 -10.20 38.23 -12.02
CA GLU A 102 -10.70 39.59 -12.27
C GLU A 102 -11.49 40.05 -11.04
N GLY A 103 -10.96 41.06 -10.37
CA GLY A 103 -11.62 41.72 -9.24
C GLY A 103 -12.80 42.55 -9.71
N VAL A 104 -13.93 42.36 -9.01
CA VAL A 104 -15.21 43.09 -9.11
C VAL A 104 -15.01 44.61 -9.03
#